data_AF-A0A399NA85-F1
#
_entry.id   AF-A0A399NA85-F1
#
_cell.length_a   1.000
_cell.length_b   1.000
_cell.length_c   1.000
_cell.angle_alpha   90.00
_cell.angle_beta   90.00
_cell.angle_gamma   90.00
#
_symmetry.space_group_name_H-M   'P 1'
#
loop_
_entity.id
_entity.type
_entity.pdbx_description
1 polymer ?
#
loop_
_entity_poly.entity_id
_entity_poly.type
_entity_poly.pdbx_seq_one_letter_code
_entity_poly.pdbx_strand_id
1 'polypeptide(L)' 'GTAAGMLARSDAGIRALGAARRPLAETMRDVLADERERGIDRPRASGLARDEELQVLAALG' A
#
# COMPACT_ATOMS: atom_id res chain seq x y z
N GLY A 1 -15.80 -20.15 3.77
CA GLY A 1 -15.35 -19.25 4.84
C GLY A 1 -16.23 -18.02 4.81
N THR A 2 -16.92 -17.70 5.90
CA THR A 2 -17.85 -16.57 5.93
C THR A 2 -17.07 -15.24 5.89
N ALA A 3 -17.59 -14.27 5.13
CA ALA A 3 -17.02 -12.94 4.95
C ALA A 3 -16.76 -12.18 6.28
N ALA A 4 -17.33 -12.64 7.40
CA ALA A 4 -17.12 -12.10 8.74
C ALA A 4 -15.64 -12.09 9.18
N GLY A 5 -14.84 -13.09 8.77
CA GLY A 5 -13.42 -13.14 9.11
C GLY A 5 -12.59 -12.05 8.42
N MET A 6 -13.05 -11.54 7.26
CA MET A 6 -12.34 -10.52 6.48
C MET A 6 -12.67 -9.09 6.94
N LEU A 7 -13.82 -8.92 7.59
CA LEU A 7 -14.31 -7.64 8.13
C LEU A 7 -13.86 -7.39 9.59
N ALA A 8 -13.51 -8.45 10.34
CA ALA A 8 -12.95 -8.34 11.68
C ALA A 8 -11.45 -8.00 11.63
N ARG A 9 -11.09 -6.80 11.16
CA ARG A 9 -9.68 -6.35 11.14
C ARG A 9 -9.25 -5.88 12.54
N SER A 10 -8.95 -6.84 13.40
CA SER A 10 -8.31 -6.60 14.71
C SER A 10 -6.95 -7.26 14.76
N ASP A 11 -5.94 -6.52 15.23
CA ASP A 11 -4.61 -7.06 15.50
C ASP A 11 -4.45 -7.54 16.96
N ALA A 12 -5.55 -7.60 17.73
CA ALA A 12 -5.51 -8.04 19.12
C ALA A 12 -4.90 -9.44 19.29
N GLY A 13 -5.20 -10.38 18.37
CA GLY A 13 -4.67 -11.75 18.43
C GLY A 13 -3.14 -11.80 18.30
N ILE A 14 -2.56 -11.08 17.34
CA ILE A 14 -1.09 -11.08 17.16
C ILE A 14 -0.41 -10.31 18.30
N ARG A 15 -1.05 -9.27 18.83
CA ARG A 15 -0.54 -8.52 19.99
C ARG A 15 -0.56 -9.35 21.27
N ALA A 16 -1.56 -10.21 21.45
CA ALA A 16 -1.61 -11.15 22.57
C ALA A 16 -0.45 -12.17 22.54
N LEU A 17 0.11 -12.44 21.36
CA LEU A 17 1.32 -13.25 21.18
C LEU A 17 2.63 -12.46 21.36
N GLY A 18 2.56 -11.20 21.81
CA GLY A 18 3.73 -10.36 22.09
C GLY A 18 4.19 -9.48 20.93
N ALA A 19 3.49 -9.48 19.80
CA ALA A 19 3.83 -8.56 18.70
C ALA A 19 3.54 -7.10 19.08
N ALA A 20 4.44 -6.20 18.70
CA ALA A 20 4.29 -4.77 18.89
C ALA A 20 4.10 -4.07 17.53
N ARG A 21 3.35 -2.96 17.53
CA ARG A 21 3.28 -2.08 16.36
C ARG A 21 4.57 -1.28 16.28
N ARG A 22 5.19 -1.30 15.11
CA ARG A 22 6.20 -0.33 14.74
C ARG A 22 5.61 1.09 14.76
N PRO A 23 6.31 2.12 15.26
CA PRO A 23 5.84 3.50 15.18
C PRO A 23 5.55 3.92 13.75
N LEU A 24 4.38 4.51 13.50
CA LEU A 24 3.93 4.90 12.15
C LEU A 24 4.94 5.80 11.44
N ALA A 25 5.52 6.77 12.15
CA ALA A 25 6.50 7.69 11.59
C ALA A 25 7.77 6.98 11.10
N GLU A 26 8.15 5.88 11.76
CA GLU A 26 9.30 5.07 11.35
C GLU A 26 8.98 4.28 10.09
N THR A 27 7.84 3.60 10.06
CA THR A 27 7.33 2.91 8.87
C THR A 27 7.25 3.85 7.65
N MET A 28 6.75 5.07 7.84
CA MET A 28 6.61 6.05 6.76
C MET A 28 7.97 6.49 6.19
N ARG A 29 8.98 6.66 7.05
CA ARG A 29 10.34 7.02 6.58
C ARG A 29 10.97 5.91 5.76
N ASP A 30 10.87 4.67 6.23
CA ASP A 30 11.45 3.52 5.53
C ASP A 30 10.76 3.25 4.20
N VAL A 31 9.42 3.31 4.17
CA VAL A 31 8.66 3.15 2.92
C VAL A 31 9.07 4.24 1.93
N LEU A 32 9.19 5.49 2.37
CA LEU A 32 9.63 6.57 1.49
C LEU A 32 11.06 6.35 0.96
N ALA A 33 11.96 5.83 1.79
CA ALA A 33 13.32 5.51 1.35
C ALA A 33 13.32 4.37 0.32
N ASP A 34 12.59 3.29 0.57
CA ASP A 34 12.46 2.15 -0.34
C ASP A 34 11.82 2.55 -1.68
N GLU A 35 10.76 3.35 -1.68
CA GLU A 35 10.14 3.81 -2.93
C GLU A 35 11.08 4.72 -3.74
N ARG A 36 11.91 5.53 -3.07
CA ARG A 36 12.93 6.35 -3.76
C ARG A 36 14.04 5.48 -4.35
N GLU A 37 14.48 4.46 -3.63
CA GLU A 37 15.50 3.52 -4.10
C GLU A 37 15.02 2.69 -5.30
N ARG A 38 13.77 2.22 -5.26
CA ARG A 38 13.14 1.48 -6.37
C ARG A 38 12.81 2.35 -7.58
N GLY A 39 12.75 3.66 -7.41
CA GLY A 39 12.32 4.63 -8.41
C GLY A 39 10.80 4.84 -8.39
N ILE A 40 10.39 6.07 -8.08
CA ILE A 40 8.97 6.45 -7.92
C ILE A 40 8.18 6.31 -9.22
N ASP A 41 8.83 6.45 -10.37
CA ASP A 41 8.22 6.35 -11.71
C ASP A 41 8.28 4.93 -12.29
N ARG A 42 8.68 3.92 -11.50
CA ARG A 42 8.77 2.54 -12.00
C ARG A 42 7.41 2.05 -12.54
N PRO A 43 7.38 1.29 -13.64
CA PRO A 43 6.15 0.68 -14.12
C PRO A 43 5.48 -0.17 -13.03
N ARG A 44 4.18 0.07 -12.85
CA ARG A 44 3.34 -0.68 -11.90
C ARG A 44 3.00 -2.04 -12.45
N ALA A 45 3.03 -3.06 -11.59
CA ALA A 45 2.69 -4.43 -11.99
C ALA A 45 1.19 -4.63 -12.28
N SER A 46 0.34 -3.69 -11.88
CA SER A 46 -1.10 -3.76 -12.09
C SER A 46 -1.75 -2.38 -12.25
N GLY A 47 -2.73 -2.29 -13.15
CA GLY A 47 -3.47 -1.08 -13.53
C GLY A 47 -2.65 -0.08 -14.34
N LEU A 48 -3.24 1.08 -14.63
CA LEU A 48 -2.75 2.00 -15.66
C LEU A 48 -1.38 2.61 -15.36
N ALA A 49 -0.44 2.47 -16.29
CA ALA A 49 0.80 3.23 -16.33
C ALA A 49 0.51 4.73 -16.48
N ARG A 50 1.51 5.58 -16.19
CA ARG A 50 1.32 7.03 -16.14
C ARG A 50 0.88 7.62 -17.48
N ASP A 51 1.46 7.12 -18.57
CA ASP A 51 1.07 7.49 -19.93
C ASP A 51 -0.35 7.03 -20.27
N GLU A 52 -0.76 5.82 -19.84
CA GLU A 52 -2.13 5.32 -20.02
C GLU A 52 -3.14 6.16 -19.21
N GLU A 53 -2.81 6.53 -17.98
CA GLU A 53 -3.62 7.43 -17.16
C GLU A 53 -3.80 8.79 -17.84
N LEU A 54 -2.72 9.37 -18.38
CA LEU A 54 -2.79 10.64 -19.11
C LEU A 54 -3.64 10.55 -20.38
N GLN A 55 -3.60 9.42 -21.09
CA GLN A 55 -4.49 9.19 -22.23
C GLN A 55 -5.96 9.15 -21.82
N VAL A 56 -6.28 8.46 -20.71
CA VAL A 56 -7.65 8.43 -20.17
C VAL A 56 -8.11 9.82 -19.77
N LEU A 57 -7.27 10.58 -19.05
CA LEU A 57 -7.58 11.96 -18.66
C LEU A 57 -7.81 12.86 -19.88
N ALA A 58 -6.99 12.73 -20.93
CA ALA A 58 -7.17 13.48 -22.17
C ALA A 58 -8.46 13.11 -22.91
N ALA A 59 -8.88 11.85 -22.85
CA ALA A 59 -10.13 11.37 -23.46
C ALA A 59 -11.38 11.82 -22.70
N LEU A 60 -11.26 12.13 -21.40
CA LEU A 60 -12.36 12.58 -20.55
C LEU A 60 -12.60 14.09 -20.56
N GLY A 61 -11.65 14.87 -21.12
CA GLY A 61 -11.74 16.31 -21.48
C GLY A 61 -12.85 17.12 -20.83
#